data_AF-A0A162ZNY1-F1
#
_entry.id   AF-A0A162ZNY1-F1
#
_cell.length_a   1.000
_cell.length_b   1.000
_cell.length_c   1.000
_cell.angle_alpha   90.00
_cell.angle_beta   90.00
_cell.angle_gamma   90.00
#
_symmetry.space_group_name_H-M   'P 1'
#
loop_
_entity.id
_entity.type
_entity.pdbx_description
1 polymer ?
#
loop_
_entity_poly.entity_id
_entity_poly.type
_entity_poly.pdbx_seq_one_letter_code
_entity_poly.pdbx_strand_id
1 'polypeptide(L)' 'LQGHRSSQCCHTDRHLLPIRRKGRPASQCEKCREQRQKKSIHQKCACHKK' A
#
# COMPACT_ATOMS: atom_id res chain seq x y z
N LEU A 1 10.47 -1.22 -26.41
CA LEU A 1 10.39 -0.10 -25.43
C LEU A 1 9.65 -0.60 -24.20
N GLN A 2 10.44 -0.97 -23.18
CA GLN A 2 9.97 -1.57 -21.94
C GLN A 2 9.39 -0.48 -21.03
N GLY A 3 8.10 -0.57 -20.70
CA GLY A 3 7.45 0.19 -19.63
C GLY A 3 6.84 1.54 -20.01
N HIS A 4 5.60 1.55 -20.49
CA HIS A 4 4.76 2.76 -20.54
C HIS A 4 3.77 2.77 -19.36
N ARG A 5 3.65 3.95 -18.73
CA ARG A 5 2.66 4.18 -17.66
C ARG A 5 1.28 4.29 -18.29
N SER A 6 0.28 3.59 -17.73
CA SER A 6 -1.11 3.56 -18.20
C SER A 6 -1.76 4.95 -18.34
N SER A 7 -1.15 5.99 -17.79
CA SER A 7 -1.56 7.40 -17.93
C SER A 7 -1.27 8.03 -19.31
N GLN A 8 -0.45 7.42 -20.16
CA GLN A 8 -0.19 7.89 -21.54
C GLN A 8 -0.84 7.00 -22.61
N CYS A 9 -1.63 6.00 -22.20
CA CYS A 9 -2.31 5.10 -23.10
C CYS A 9 -3.65 5.72 -23.51
N CYS A 10 -3.77 6.15 -24.78
CA CYS A 10 -5.01 6.69 -25.38
C CYS A 10 -5.82 5.61 -26.10
N HIS A 11 -5.91 4.40 -25.54
CA HIS A 11 -6.69 3.33 -26.15
C HIS A 11 -8.18 3.50 -25.79
N THR A 12 -9.01 3.84 -26.79
CA THR A 12 -10.47 4.01 -26.68
C THR A 12 -11.26 2.72 -26.95
N ASP A 13 -10.58 1.64 -27.32
CA ASP A 13 -11.16 0.37 -27.78
C ASP A 13 -11.79 -0.47 -26.64
N ARG A 14 -11.49 -0.15 -25.37
CA ARG A 14 -11.93 -0.95 -24.22
C ARG A 14 -12.44 -0.06 -23.10
N HIS A 15 -13.65 -0.37 -22.60
CA HIS A 15 -14.25 0.33 -21.46
C HIS A 15 -13.29 0.36 -20.26
N LEU A 16 -12.92 1.57 -19.83
CA LEU A 16 -12.09 1.81 -18.66
C LEU A 16 -12.91 1.52 -17.39
N LEU A 17 -12.62 0.41 -16.73
CA LEU A 17 -13.16 0.13 -15.40
C LEU A 17 -12.35 0.91 -14.36
N PRO A 18 -12.98 1.67 -13.44
CA PRO A 18 -12.26 2.34 -12.37
C PRO A 18 -11.70 1.31 -11.39
N ILE A 19 -10.41 0.98 -11.55
CA ILE A 19 -9.69 0.16 -10.58
C ILE A 19 -9.48 1.01 -9.32
N ARG A 20 -10.29 0.77 -8.30
CA ARG A 20 -10.09 1.41 -6.98
C ARG A 20 -8.71 0.98 -6.46
N ARG A 21 -7.88 1.96 -6.08
CA ARG A 21 -6.57 1.67 -5.48
C ARG A 21 -6.81 0.89 -4.19
N LYS A 22 -6.50 -0.41 -4.20
CA LYS A 22 -6.29 -1.14 -2.94
C LYS A 22 -5.07 -0.50 -2.30
N GLY A 23 -5.30 0.28 -1.23
CA GLY A 23 -4.20 0.85 -0.46
C GLY A 23 -3.27 -0.26 0.00
N ARG A 24 -1.97 0.06 0.15
CA ARG A 24 -1.02 -0.89 0.73
C ARG A 24 -1.54 -1.27 2.12
N PRO A 25 -1.68 -2.58 2.44
CA PRO A 25 -2.09 -3.00 3.79
C PRO A 25 -1.06 -2.50 4.81
N ALA A 26 -1.53 -2.24 6.03
CA ALA A 26 -0.66 -1.82 7.13
C ALA A 26 0.40 -2.90 7.40
N SER A 27 1.69 -2.53 7.38
CA SER A 27 2.80 -3.45 7.67
C SER A 27 3.02 -3.70 9.17
N GLN A 28 2.34 -2.96 10.04
CA GLN A 28 2.43 -3.03 11.50
C GLN A 28 1.03 -3.12 12.09
N CYS A 29 0.87 -3.94 13.13
CA CYS A 29 -0.37 -4.02 13.89
C CYS A 29 -0.65 -2.71 14.64
N GLU A 30 -1.90 -2.51 15.05
CA GLU A 30 -2.37 -1.29 15.73
C GLU A 30 -1.56 -1.01 17.01
N LYS A 31 -1.28 -2.04 17.80
CA LYS A 31 -0.49 -1.92 19.04
C LYS A 31 0.94 -1.43 18.79
N CYS A 32 1.59 -1.87 17.73
CA CYS A 32 2.94 -1.40 17.38
C CYS A 32 2.92 0.03 16.81
N ARG A 33 1.87 0.40 16.08
CA ARG A 33 1.67 1.78 15.62
C ARG A 33 1.45 2.73 16.79
N GLU A 34 0.63 2.33 17.75
CA GLU A 34 0.34 3.16 18.92
C GLU A 34 1.60 3.38 19.77
N GLN A 35 2.43 2.35 19.97
CA GLN A 35 3.70 2.49 20.67
C GLN A 35 4.69 3.41 19.94
N ARG A 36 4.70 3.38 18.60
CA ARG A 36 5.48 4.34 17.83
C ARG A 36 4.98 5.76 18.04
N GLN A 37 3.66 5.98 18.07
CA GLN A 37 3.10 7.32 18.22
C GLN A 37 3.23 7.86 19.65
N LYS A 38 2.95 7.05 20.66
CA LYS A 38 2.97 7.45 22.08
C LYS A 38 4.38 7.49 22.66
N LYS A 39 5.27 6.59 22.21
CA LYS A 39 6.57 6.34 22.85
C LYS A 39 7.75 6.53 21.89
N SER A 40 7.51 6.88 20.63
CA SER A 40 8.56 7.02 19.60
C SER A 40 9.40 5.75 19.39
N ILE A 41 8.86 4.57 19.72
CA ILE A 41 9.58 3.31 19.63
C ILE A 41 9.61 2.79 18.19
N HIS A 42 10.82 2.56 17.66
CA HIS A 42 11.07 2.15 16.28
C HIS A 42 11.48 0.67 16.17
N GLN A 43 10.58 -0.25 16.55
CA GLN A 43 10.83 -1.69 16.46
C GLN A 43 10.10 -2.36 15.27
N LYS A 44 10.68 -3.47 14.79
CA LYS A 44 10.04 -4.33 13.78
C LYS A 44 8.82 -5.03 14.40
N CYS A 45 7.67 -4.97 13.74
CA CYS A 45 6.45 -5.64 14.21
C CYS A 45 6.61 -7.16 14.06
N ALA A 46 6.72 -7.86 15.20
CA ALA A 46 6.85 -9.33 15.27
C ALA A 46 5.59 -10.00 15.84
N CYS A 47 4.47 -9.29 15.95
CA CYS A 47 3.24 -9.77 16.60
C CYS A 47 2.58 -11.00 15.93
N HIS A 48 2.92 -11.28 14.67
CA HIS A 48 2.42 -12.44 13.92
C HIS A 48 3.42 -13.60 13.83
N LYS A 49 4.54 -13.55 14.57
CA LYS A 49 5.57 -14.61 14.62
C LYS A 49 5.48 -15.46 15.89
N LYS A 50 4.31 -16.05 16.15
CA LYS A 50 4.18 -17.15 17.11
C LYS A 50 3.76 -18.40 16.35
#